data_AF-A0A4U0V107-F1
#
_entry.id   AF-A0A4U0V107-F1
#
_cell.length_a   1.000
_cell.length_b   1.000
_cell.length_c   1.000
_cell.angle_alpha   90.00
_cell.angle_beta   90.00
_cell.angle_gamma   90.00
#
_symmetry.space_group_name_H-M   'P 1'
#
loop_
_entity.id
_entity.type
_entity.pdbx_description
1 polymer ?
#
loop_
_entity_poly.entity_id
_entity_poly.type
_entity_poly.pdbx_seq_one_letter_code
_entity_poly.pdbx_strand_id
1 'polypeptide(L)'
;MPPSTHHHLRPPPQQPVATAPPPSIPVSRLGLSAQDTASLQQHQQLALAQQQQRSPAASSHASSQGRLLLDPASLTLLSRHFDRLNYATETATRAQYDRAGNALRVADAEIARFRAILQQIDELEMELEKIGRIREIVRGFRARVEQMERRLG
;
A
#
# COMPACT_ATOMS: atom_id res chain seq x y z
N MET A 1 59.79 -75.06 15.37
CA MET A 1 58.74 -74.80 16.37
C MET A 1 58.40 -73.31 16.35
N PRO A 2 57.14 -72.91 16.07
CA PRO A 2 56.58 -71.58 16.40
C PRO A 2 56.28 -71.52 17.93
N PRO A 3 55.67 -70.47 18.54
CA PRO A 3 55.01 -69.25 18.02
C PRO A 3 55.74 -67.95 18.50
N SER A 4 55.24 -66.71 18.51
CA SER A 4 53.87 -66.14 18.42
C SER A 4 53.82 -64.77 17.72
N THR A 5 52.63 -64.38 17.24
CA THR A 5 52.34 -63.09 16.61
C THR A 5 51.47 -62.22 17.52
N HIS A 6 51.92 -61.04 17.93
CA HIS A 6 51.07 -60.07 18.65
C HIS A 6 50.57 -58.95 17.73
N HIS A 7 49.31 -59.08 17.34
CA HIS A 7 48.59 -58.12 16.50
C HIS A 7 48.40 -56.78 17.23
N HIS A 8 49.01 -55.70 16.76
CA HIS A 8 48.68 -54.35 17.25
C HIS A 8 47.32 -53.92 16.68
N LEU A 9 46.38 -53.62 17.58
CA LEU A 9 45.06 -53.09 17.22
C LEU A 9 45.16 -51.59 16.95
N ARG A 10 44.89 -51.20 15.70
CA ARG A 10 44.80 -49.81 15.25
C ARG A 10 43.49 -49.17 15.78
N PRO A 11 43.52 -47.98 16.38
CA PRO A 11 42.31 -47.31 16.85
C PRO A 11 41.38 -46.92 15.68
N PRO A 12 40.06 -46.85 15.91
CA PRO A 12 39.10 -46.48 14.88
C PRO A 12 39.27 -45.00 14.46
N PRO A 13 38.91 -44.65 13.21
CA PRO A 13 38.91 -43.25 12.78
C PRO A 13 37.91 -42.44 13.60
N GLN A 14 38.34 -41.29 14.09
CA GLN A 14 37.51 -40.35 14.83
C GLN A 14 36.37 -39.85 13.93
N GLN A 15 35.14 -39.87 14.45
CA GLN A 15 33.99 -39.29 13.76
C GLN A 15 34.20 -37.78 13.60
N PRO A 16 33.79 -37.17 12.46
CA PRO A 16 33.90 -35.73 12.29
C PRO A 16 33.09 -35.01 13.37
N VAL A 17 33.71 -34.05 14.03
CA VAL A 17 33.06 -33.20 15.04
C VAL A 17 31.85 -32.54 14.40
N ALA A 18 30.66 -32.85 14.92
CA ALA A 18 29.42 -32.24 14.44
C ALA A 18 29.47 -30.74 14.75
N THR A 19 29.75 -29.93 13.74
CA THR A 19 29.55 -28.48 13.79
C THR A 19 28.09 -28.22 14.14
N ALA A 20 27.86 -27.36 15.14
CA ALA A 20 26.50 -27.02 15.57
C ALA A 20 25.69 -26.53 14.36
N PRO A 21 24.47 -27.03 14.15
CA PRO A 21 23.69 -26.66 12.98
C PRO A 21 23.41 -25.15 12.99
N PRO A 22 23.54 -24.46 11.85
CA PRO A 22 23.37 -23.01 11.79
C PRO A 22 21.99 -22.58 12.31
N PRO A 23 21.92 -21.44 13.04
CA PRO A 23 20.67 -20.93 13.59
C PRO A 23 19.69 -20.68 12.45
N SER A 24 18.54 -21.36 12.52
CA SER A 24 17.61 -21.37 11.41
C SER A 24 16.16 -21.33 11.88
N ILE A 25 15.44 -20.32 11.38
CA ILE A 25 14.11 -19.88 11.85
C ILE A 25 13.04 -20.41 10.89
N PRO A 26 11.93 -21.01 11.37
CA PRO A 26 10.85 -21.44 10.49
C PRO A 26 10.17 -20.26 9.78
N VAL A 27 9.98 -20.36 8.47
CA VAL A 27 9.35 -19.35 7.60
C VAL A 27 8.02 -18.84 8.18
N SER A 28 7.22 -19.74 8.76
CA SER A 28 5.92 -19.42 9.37
C SER A 28 5.98 -18.42 10.53
N ARG A 29 7.16 -18.17 11.12
CA ARG A 29 7.34 -17.17 12.20
C ARG A 29 7.70 -15.76 11.69
N LEU A 30 7.91 -15.57 10.38
CA LEU A 30 8.26 -14.25 9.83
C LEU A 30 7.03 -13.39 9.47
N GLY A 31 5.80 -13.93 9.57
CA GLY A 31 4.56 -13.15 9.34
C GLY A 31 4.37 -12.65 7.90
N LEU A 32 5.11 -13.24 6.94
CA LEU A 32 5.13 -12.83 5.53
C LEU A 32 3.90 -13.31 4.76
N SER A 33 3.54 -12.60 3.69
CA SER A 33 2.47 -13.05 2.79
C SER A 33 2.87 -14.34 2.04
N ALA A 34 1.87 -15.08 1.54
CA ALA A 34 2.12 -16.29 0.76
C ALA A 34 2.97 -16.03 -0.50
N GLN A 35 2.87 -14.83 -1.10
CA GLN A 35 3.66 -14.44 -2.27
C GLN A 35 5.12 -14.12 -1.89
N ASP A 36 5.35 -13.46 -0.75
CA ASP A 36 6.69 -13.15 -0.25
C ASP A 36 7.44 -14.42 0.17
N THR A 37 6.74 -15.39 0.78
CA THR A 37 7.36 -16.68 1.15
C THR A 37 7.78 -17.49 -0.07
N ALA A 38 6.98 -17.50 -1.14
CA ALA A 38 7.36 -18.11 -2.42
C ALA A 38 8.57 -17.40 -3.06
N SER A 39 8.58 -16.06 -3.05
CA SER A 39 9.69 -15.25 -3.59
C SER A 39 11.00 -15.46 -2.81
N LEU A 40 10.93 -15.66 -1.49
CA LEU A 40 12.07 -16.01 -0.64
C LEU A 40 12.58 -17.43 -0.89
N GLN A 41 11.69 -18.40 -1.08
CA GLN A 41 12.06 -19.78 -1.45
C GLN A 41 12.76 -19.81 -2.82
N GLN A 42 12.25 -19.08 -3.80
CA GLN A 42 12.85 -18.96 -5.13
C GLN A 42 14.26 -18.32 -5.06
N HIS A 43 14.43 -17.23 -4.30
CA HIS A 43 15.75 -16.63 -4.11
C HIS A 43 16.72 -17.54 -3.35
N GLN A 44 16.26 -18.33 -2.38
CA GLN A 44 17.12 -19.33 -1.73
C GLN A 44 17.55 -20.42 -2.69
N GLN A 45 16.67 -20.95 -3.55
CA GLN A 45 17.07 -21.95 -4.54
C GLN A 45 18.13 -21.41 -5.51
N LEU A 46 18.02 -20.14 -5.91
CA LEU A 46 19.04 -19.47 -6.75
C LEU A 46 20.37 -19.25 -6.01
N ALA A 47 20.34 -18.84 -4.74
CA ALA A 47 21.55 -18.69 -3.92
C ALA A 47 22.23 -20.04 -3.65
N LEU A 48 21.45 -21.07 -3.33
CA LEU A 48 21.92 -22.45 -3.16
C LEU A 48 22.56 -22.98 -4.44
N ALA A 49 21.94 -22.77 -5.61
CA ALA A 49 22.49 -23.18 -6.89
C ALA A 49 23.88 -22.56 -7.18
N GLN A 50 24.12 -21.32 -6.74
CA GLN A 50 25.45 -20.69 -6.81
C GLN A 50 26.43 -21.27 -5.76
N GLN A 51 25.94 -21.59 -4.57
CA GLN A 51 26.75 -22.14 -3.45
C GLN A 51 27.08 -23.63 -3.61
N GLN A 52 26.34 -24.35 -4.46
CA GLN A 52 26.58 -25.75 -4.86
C GLN A 52 28.00 -25.96 -5.44
N GLN A 53 28.64 -24.91 -5.94
CA GLN A 53 30.04 -24.92 -6.41
C GLN A 53 31.09 -25.01 -5.29
N ARG A 54 30.71 -24.90 -4.00
CA ARG A 54 31.68 -24.81 -2.88
C ARG A 54 31.51 -25.81 -1.73
N SER A 55 30.33 -26.39 -1.46
CA SER A 55 30.18 -27.60 -0.60
C SER A 55 28.73 -28.13 -0.55
N PRO A 56 28.45 -29.46 -0.60
CA PRO A 56 27.07 -29.98 -0.69
C PRO A 56 26.42 -30.41 0.64
N ALA A 57 27.17 -30.55 1.74
CA ALA A 57 26.74 -31.35 2.88
C ALA A 57 25.90 -30.62 3.96
N ALA A 58 26.01 -29.29 4.07
CA ALA A 58 25.44 -28.52 5.19
C ALA A 58 24.10 -27.81 4.89
N SER A 59 23.74 -27.64 3.61
CA SER A 59 22.62 -26.81 3.18
C SER A 59 21.30 -27.57 2.97
N SER A 60 21.36 -28.83 2.54
CA SER A 60 20.20 -29.64 2.12
C SER A 60 19.19 -29.95 3.24
N HIS A 61 19.62 -29.93 4.50
CA HIS A 61 18.73 -30.19 5.65
C HIS A 61 17.88 -28.99 6.09
N ALA A 62 18.23 -27.76 5.72
CA ALA A 62 17.48 -26.57 6.17
C ALA A 62 16.32 -26.22 5.24
N SER A 63 16.54 -26.30 3.92
CA SER A 63 15.52 -25.97 2.90
C SER A 63 14.30 -26.90 2.96
N SER A 64 14.47 -28.17 3.36
CA SER A 64 13.42 -29.19 3.36
C SER A 64 12.46 -29.10 4.56
N GLN A 65 12.83 -28.38 5.63
CA GLN A 65 11.98 -28.17 6.81
C GLN A 65 11.41 -26.74 6.90
N GLY A 66 11.52 -25.94 5.82
CA GLY A 66 11.06 -24.55 5.83
C GLY A 66 11.79 -23.68 6.86
N ARG A 67 13.04 -24.01 7.22
CA ARG A 67 13.86 -23.25 8.15
C ARG A 67 14.83 -22.37 7.37
N LEU A 68 14.63 -21.06 7.43
CA LEU A 68 15.54 -20.06 6.87
C LEU A 68 16.91 -20.20 7.54
N LEU A 69 17.95 -20.48 6.76
CA LEU A 69 19.34 -20.28 7.17
C LEU A 69 19.60 -18.78 7.32
N LEU A 70 19.97 -18.35 8.52
CA LEU A 70 20.38 -16.98 8.80
C LEU A 70 21.83 -16.76 8.34
N ASP A 71 22.03 -16.73 7.02
CA ASP A 71 23.30 -16.32 6.43
C ASP A 71 23.44 -14.78 6.44
N PRO A 72 24.64 -14.22 6.72
CA PRO A 72 24.83 -12.76 6.75
C PRO A 72 24.44 -12.04 5.45
N ALA A 73 24.52 -12.70 4.29
CA ALA A 73 24.10 -12.12 3.02
C ALA A 73 22.56 -11.99 2.93
N SER A 74 21.80 -12.95 3.46
CA SER A 74 20.33 -12.91 3.44
C SER A 74 19.78 -11.84 4.40
N LEU A 75 20.42 -11.64 5.55
CA LEU A 75 20.13 -10.51 6.45
C LEU A 75 20.42 -9.15 5.80
N THR A 76 21.53 -9.02 5.08
CA THR A 76 21.88 -7.77 4.35
C THR A 76 20.87 -7.46 3.25
N LEU A 77 20.41 -8.50 2.53
CA LEU A 77 19.38 -8.36 1.49
C LEU A 77 18.02 -7.97 2.10
N LEU A 78 17.66 -8.56 3.25
CA LEU A 78 16.44 -8.22 3.98
C LEU A 78 16.44 -6.77 4.50
N SER A 79 17.57 -6.28 5.02
CA SER A 79 17.72 -4.85 5.40
C SER A 79 17.41 -3.93 4.23
N ARG A 80 18.08 -4.15 3.08
CA ARG A 80 17.87 -3.36 1.86
C ARG A 80 16.42 -3.42 1.35
N HIS A 81 15.74 -4.55 1.57
CA HIS A 81 14.31 -4.67 1.24
C HIS A 81 13.45 -3.80 2.17
N PHE A 82 13.69 -3.82 3.48
CA PHE A 82 13.00 -2.94 4.42
C PHE A 82 13.27 -1.45 4.16
N ASP A 83 14.52 -1.07 3.84
CA ASP A 83 14.87 0.30 3.48
C ASP A 83 14.07 0.77 2.24
N ARG A 84 13.99 -0.08 1.21
CA ARG A 84 13.21 0.18 -0.01
C ARG A 84 11.71 0.24 0.25
N LEU A 85 11.18 -0.64 1.11
CA LEU A 85 9.77 -0.68 1.48
C LEU A 85 9.37 0.56 2.29
N ASN A 86 10.21 0.99 3.24
CA ASN A 86 10.02 2.22 4.01
C ASN A 86 10.00 3.44 3.08
N TYR A 87 10.99 3.57 2.19
CA TYR A 87 11.05 4.66 1.20
C TYR A 87 9.83 4.68 0.27
N ALA A 88 9.40 3.52 -0.24
CA ALA A 88 8.21 3.40 -1.06
C ALA A 88 6.93 3.78 -0.30
N THR A 89 6.81 3.37 0.97
CA THR A 89 5.66 3.68 1.84
C THR A 89 5.61 5.18 2.14
N GLU A 90 6.74 5.78 2.48
CA GLU A 90 6.85 7.21 2.76
C GLU A 90 6.52 8.05 1.52
N THR A 91 7.02 7.65 0.35
CA THR A 91 6.71 8.29 -0.94
C THR A 91 5.23 8.16 -1.30
N ALA A 92 4.63 6.97 -1.13
CA ALA A 92 3.22 6.74 -1.38
C ALA A 92 2.33 7.57 -0.43
N THR A 93 2.73 7.71 0.84
CA THR A 93 2.02 8.52 1.85
C THR A 93 2.07 10.00 1.48
N ARG A 94 3.23 10.54 1.10
CA ARG A 94 3.36 11.92 0.59
C ARG A 94 2.46 12.15 -0.63
N ALA A 95 2.58 11.30 -1.65
CA ALA A 95 1.78 11.42 -2.87
C ALA A 95 0.27 11.23 -2.64
N GLN A 96 -0.14 10.54 -1.57
CA GLN A 96 -1.54 10.45 -1.16
C GLN A 96 -2.00 11.73 -0.44
N TYR A 97 -1.14 12.30 0.41
CA TYR A 97 -1.40 13.57 1.10
C TYR A 97 -1.55 14.73 0.10
N ASP A 98 -0.66 14.83 -0.89
CA ASP A 98 -0.71 15.85 -1.95
C ASP A 98 -1.99 15.73 -2.80
N ARG A 99 -2.37 14.50 -3.17
CA ARG A 99 -3.63 14.24 -3.90
C ARG A 99 -4.85 14.61 -3.08
N ALA A 100 -4.87 14.27 -1.78
CA ALA A 100 -5.95 14.64 -0.87
C ALA A 100 -6.05 16.16 -0.70
N GLY A 101 -4.93 16.85 -0.51
CA GLY A 101 -4.87 18.32 -0.39
C GLY A 101 -5.36 19.03 -1.65
N ASN A 102 -4.96 18.57 -2.85
CA ASN A 102 -5.47 19.14 -4.10
C ASN A 102 -6.97 18.87 -4.29
N ALA A 103 -7.45 17.67 -3.96
CA ALA A 103 -8.89 17.35 -4.03
C ALA A 103 -9.72 18.23 -3.07
N LEU A 104 -9.22 18.46 -1.86
CA LEU A 104 -9.86 19.34 -0.87
C LEU A 104 -9.97 20.78 -1.39
N ARG A 105 -8.87 21.34 -1.91
CA ARG A 105 -8.83 22.69 -2.50
C ARG A 105 -9.77 22.85 -3.70
N VAL A 106 -9.95 21.81 -4.52
CA VAL A 106 -10.92 21.81 -5.62
C VAL A 106 -12.36 21.76 -5.09
N ALA A 107 -12.62 20.97 -4.05
CA ALA A 107 -13.93 20.92 -3.40
C ALA A 107 -14.29 22.28 -2.75
N ASP A 108 -13.36 22.94 -2.07
CA ASP A 108 -13.57 24.27 -1.47
C ASP A 108 -13.94 25.33 -2.53
N ALA A 109 -13.27 25.30 -3.69
CA ALA A 109 -13.57 26.20 -4.80
C ALA A 109 -14.98 25.96 -5.37
N GLU A 110 -15.40 24.70 -5.52
CA GLU A 110 -16.74 24.38 -6.02
C GLU A 110 -17.83 24.66 -4.96
N ILE A 111 -17.55 24.49 -3.66
CA ILE A 111 -18.43 24.90 -2.57
C ILE A 111 -18.64 26.43 -2.59
N ALA A 112 -17.56 27.21 -2.78
CA ALA A 112 -17.67 28.67 -2.92
C ALA A 112 -18.51 29.06 -4.14
N ARG A 113 -18.32 28.37 -5.27
CA ARG A 113 -19.12 28.55 -6.50
C ARG A 113 -20.60 28.23 -6.27
N PHE A 114 -20.93 27.11 -5.63
CA PHE A 114 -22.32 26.76 -5.31
C PHE A 114 -22.98 27.79 -4.39
N ARG A 115 -22.27 28.29 -3.36
CA ARG A 115 -22.78 29.36 -2.49
C ARG A 115 -23.08 30.65 -3.27
N ALA A 116 -22.21 31.04 -4.21
CA ALA A 116 -22.46 32.19 -5.08
C ALA A 116 -23.66 31.98 -6.02
N ILE A 117 -23.86 30.77 -6.55
CA ILE A 117 -25.04 30.43 -7.37
C ILE A 117 -26.33 30.50 -6.53
N LEU A 118 -26.34 29.98 -5.30
CA LEU A 118 -27.49 30.08 -4.41
C LEU A 118 -27.86 31.54 -4.12
N GLN A 119 -26.88 32.39 -3.79
CA GLN A 119 -27.10 33.82 -3.60
C GLN A 119 -27.66 34.51 -4.86
N GLN A 120 -27.22 34.10 -6.06
CA GLN A 120 -27.78 34.61 -7.32
C GLN A 120 -29.22 34.15 -7.57
N ILE A 121 -29.60 32.95 -7.13
CA ILE A 121 -30.98 32.47 -7.18
C ILE A 121 -31.86 33.30 -6.24
N ASP A 122 -31.43 33.51 -5.00
CA ASP A 122 -32.18 34.33 -4.02
C ASP A 122 -32.42 35.77 -4.53
N GLU A 123 -31.43 36.39 -5.19
CA GLU A 123 -31.58 37.71 -5.81
C GLU A 123 -32.56 37.69 -6.99
N LEU A 124 -32.52 36.64 -7.83
CA LEU A 124 -33.47 36.48 -8.94
C LEU A 124 -34.90 36.25 -8.46
N GLU A 125 -35.09 35.56 -7.33
CA GLU A 125 -36.42 35.40 -6.70
C GLU A 125 -36.96 36.76 -6.21
N MET A 126 -36.13 37.60 -5.60
CA MET A 126 -36.51 38.97 -5.23
C MET A 126 -36.86 39.83 -6.46
N GLU A 127 -36.11 39.73 -7.55
CA GLU A 127 -36.44 40.43 -8.81
C GLU A 127 -37.76 39.92 -9.44
N LEU A 128 -38.03 38.61 -9.38
CA LEU A 128 -39.30 38.05 -9.83
C LEU A 128 -40.49 38.55 -8.98
N GLU A 129 -40.34 38.72 -7.67
CA GLU A 129 -41.37 39.33 -6.82
C GLU A 129 -41.63 40.79 -7.21
N LYS A 130 -40.56 41.57 -7.47
CA LYS A 130 -40.68 42.96 -7.95
C LYS A 130 -41.46 43.03 -9.27
N ILE A 131 -41.17 42.13 -10.22
CA ILE A 131 -41.91 42.01 -11.50
C ILE A 131 -43.39 41.62 -11.24
N GLY A 132 -43.65 40.74 -10.28
CA GLY A 132 -45.01 40.39 -9.85
C GLY A 132 -45.79 41.61 -9.35
N ARG A 133 -45.18 42.42 -8.46
CA ARG A 133 -45.79 43.66 -7.97
C ARG A 133 -46.06 44.67 -9.10
N ILE A 134 -45.13 44.84 -10.04
CA ILE A 134 -45.32 45.71 -11.22
C ILE A 134 -46.50 45.24 -12.06
N ARG A 135 -46.65 43.92 -12.28
CA ARG A 135 -47.78 43.34 -13.02
C ARG A 135 -49.13 43.68 -12.40
N GLU A 136 -49.25 43.60 -11.07
CA GLU A 136 -50.50 43.97 -10.38
C GLU A 136 -50.78 45.49 -10.43
N ILE A 137 -49.74 46.32 -10.34
CA ILE A 137 -49.87 47.77 -10.54
C ILE A 137 -50.40 48.08 -11.96
N VAL A 138 -49.83 47.45 -12.99
CA VAL A 138 -50.26 47.63 -14.40
C VAL A 138 -51.69 47.12 -14.61
N ARG A 139 -52.08 45.98 -14.03
CA ARG A 139 -53.46 45.49 -14.02
C ARG A 139 -54.42 46.51 -13.40
N GLY A 140 -54.05 47.10 -12.26
CA GLY A 140 -54.82 48.15 -11.60
C GLY A 140 -54.95 49.43 -12.42
N PHE A 141 -53.89 49.85 -13.13
CA PHE A 141 -53.98 50.98 -14.08
C PHE A 141 -54.93 50.67 -15.24
N ARG A 142 -54.80 49.50 -15.86
CA ARG A 142 -55.68 49.07 -16.96
C ARG A 142 -57.16 49.09 -16.55
N ALA A 143 -57.50 48.52 -15.39
CA ALA A 143 -58.87 48.52 -14.89
C ALA A 143 -59.43 49.94 -14.67
N ARG A 144 -58.61 50.89 -14.20
CA ARG A 144 -59.01 52.30 -14.06
C ARG A 144 -59.25 52.98 -15.41
N VAL A 145 -58.43 52.70 -16.42
CA VAL A 145 -58.63 53.22 -17.79
C VAL A 145 -59.93 52.67 -18.38
N GLU A 146 -60.13 51.35 -18.34
CA GLU A 146 -61.36 50.70 -18.84
C GLU A 146 -62.62 51.22 -18.11
N GLN A 147 -62.54 51.54 -16.81
CA GLN A 147 -63.64 52.17 -16.08
C GLN A 147 -63.89 53.63 -16.51
N MET A 148 -62.85 54.38 -16.84
CA MET A 148 -62.94 55.77 -17.26
C MET A 148 -63.48 55.88 -18.69
N GLU A 149 -63.06 55.01 -19.61
CA GLU A 149 -63.59 54.90 -20.97
C GLU A 149 -65.11 54.68 -20.96
N ARG A 150 -65.60 53.72 -20.14
CA ARG A 150 -67.05 53.45 -19.95
C ARG A 150 -67.86 54.59 -19.31
N ARG A 151 -67.21 55.68 -18.88
CA ARG A 151 -67.85 56.88 -18.32
C ARG A 151 -67.75 58.09 -19.24
N LEU A 152 -66.95 58.01 -20.31
CA LEU A 152 -66.68 59.08 -21.26
C LEU A 152 -67.24 58.79 -22.66
N GLY A 153 -67.38 57.52 -23.02
CA GLY A 153 -68.20 57.04 -24.14
C GLY A 153 -69.59 56.62 -23.69
#